data_AF-A0A960QSE4-F1
#
_entry.id   AF-A0A960QSE4-F1
#
_cell.length_a   1.000
_cell.length_b   1.000
_cell.length_c   1.000
_cell.angle_alpha   90.00
_cell.angle_beta   90.00
_cell.angle_gamma   90.00
#
_symmetry.space_group_name_H-M   'P 1'
#
loop_
_entity.id
_entity.type
_entity.pdbx_description
1 polymer ?
#
loop_
_entity_poly.entity_id
_entity_poly.type
_entity_poly.pdbx_seq_one_letter_code
_entity_poly.pdbx_strand_id
1 'polypeptide(L)'
;MKKKSFAESVGISTTNLWKILKGITRPSLKTAQRIEEFTEGRVTMQEMLFGKSSKKTNFQPSLEKRISELESRVGKLEALSLPE
;
A
#
# COMPACT_ATOMS: atom_id res chain seq x y z
N MET A 1 10.13 -14.19 26.05
CA MET A 1 8.91 -14.02 25.23
C MET A 1 9.06 -14.85 23.96
N LYS A 2 8.20 -15.85 23.72
CA LYS A 2 8.20 -16.59 22.44
C LYS A 2 7.74 -15.63 21.34
N LYS A 3 8.54 -15.45 20.29
CA LYS A 3 8.13 -14.69 19.10
C LYS A 3 6.92 -15.42 18.50
N LYS A 4 5.73 -14.79 18.53
CA LYS A 4 4.54 -15.34 17.87
C LYS A 4 4.86 -15.50 16.39
N SER A 5 4.51 -16.64 15.81
CA SER A 5 4.74 -16.86 14.39
C SER A 5 3.87 -15.86 13.59
N PHE A 6 4.35 -15.44 12.42
CA PHE A 6 3.63 -14.51 11.56
C PHE A 6 2.19 -14.93 11.29
N ALA A 7 1.95 -16.23 11.10
CA ALA A 7 0.63 -16.82 10.91
C ALA A 7 -0.28 -16.62 12.14
N GLU A 8 0.25 -16.80 13.36
CA GLU A 8 -0.49 -16.53 14.60
C GLU A 8 -0.83 -15.05 14.76
N SER A 9 0.09 -14.14 14.38
CA SER A 9 -0.15 -12.69 14.45
C SER A 9 -1.27 -12.25 13.51
N VAL A 10 -1.35 -12.86 12.32
CA VAL A 10 -2.42 -12.60 11.35
C VAL A 10 -3.73 -13.33 11.72
N GLY A 11 -3.64 -14.38 12.54
CA GLY A 11 -4.77 -15.19 12.99
C GLY A 11 -5.22 -16.24 11.95
N ILE A 12 -4.28 -16.80 11.20
CA ILE A 12 -4.52 -17.85 10.21
C ILE A 12 -3.53 -19.00 10.37
N SER A 13 -3.83 -20.17 9.80
CA SER A 13 -2.86 -21.27 9.78
C SER A 13 -1.67 -20.93 8.86
N THR A 14 -0.50 -21.46 9.20
CA THR A 14 0.73 -21.34 8.40
C THR A 14 0.52 -21.83 6.96
N THR A 15 -0.25 -22.91 6.78
CA THR A 15 -0.60 -23.44 5.46
C THR A 15 -1.48 -22.47 4.67
N ASN A 16 -2.49 -21.86 5.29
CA ASN A 16 -3.33 -20.86 4.60
C ASN A 16 -2.54 -19.62 4.24
N LEU A 17 -1.70 -19.14 5.16
CA LEU A 17 -0.79 -18.04 4.87
C LEU A 17 0.10 -18.35 3.66
N TRP A 18 0.69 -19.55 3.62
CA TRP A 18 1.51 -19.97 2.49
C TRP A 18 0.72 -19.99 1.17
N LYS A 19 -0.50 -20.54 1.17
CA LYS A 19 -1.39 -20.53 -0.01
C LYS A 19 -1.72 -19.11 -0.47
N ILE A 20 -1.97 -18.19 0.46
CA ILE A 20 -2.23 -16.77 0.17
C ILE A 20 -1.00 -16.12 -0.47
N LEU A 21 0.18 -16.28 0.14
CA LEU A 21 1.43 -15.70 -0.36
C LEU A 21 1.83 -16.27 -1.74
N LYS A 22 1.46 -17.53 -2.03
CA LYS A 22 1.65 -18.16 -3.34
C LYS A 22 0.57 -17.80 -4.36
N GLY A 23 -0.44 -17.01 -3.98
CA GLY A 23 -1.56 -16.66 -4.86
C GLY A 23 -2.50 -17.82 -5.18
N ILE A 24 -2.40 -18.94 -4.47
CA ILE A 24 -3.26 -20.12 -4.63
C ILE A 24 -4.65 -19.85 -4.07
N THR A 25 -4.74 -19.04 -3.02
CA THR A 25 -6.01 -18.73 -2.33
C THR A 25 -6.11 -17.25 -2.06
N ARG A 26 -7.28 -16.66 -2.36
CA ARG A 26 -7.59 -15.28 -2.01
C ARG A 26 -7.90 -15.16 -0.51
N PRO A 27 -7.22 -14.29 0.24
CA PRO A 27 -7.55 -14.05 1.63
C PRO A 27 -8.89 -13.29 1.75
N SER A 28 -9.49 -13.34 2.95
CA SER A 28 -10.57 -12.41 3.28
C SER A 28 -10.02 -10.98 3.42
N LEU A 29 -10.89 -9.97 3.29
CA LEU A 29 -10.51 -8.55 3.39
C LEU A 29 -9.82 -8.25 4.73
N LYS A 30 -10.36 -8.79 5.84
CA LYS A 30 -9.79 -8.67 7.18
C LYS A 30 -8.42 -9.33 7.32
N THR A 31 -8.22 -10.49 6.66
CA THR A 31 -6.93 -11.19 6.66
C THR A 31 -5.89 -10.42 5.85
N ALA A 32 -6.29 -9.90 4.69
CA ALA A 32 -5.40 -9.14 3.81
C ALA A 32 -4.90 -7.86 4.48
N GLN A 33 -5.79 -7.12 5.15
CA GLN A 33 -5.42 -5.92 5.91
C GLN A 33 -4.39 -6.23 7.02
N ARG A 34 -4.59 -7.30 7.79
CA ARG A 34 -3.64 -7.70 8.84
C ARG A 34 -2.27 -8.09 8.29
N ILE A 35 -2.24 -8.74 7.14
CA ILE A 35 -0.98 -9.10 6.47
C ILE A 35 -0.27 -7.83 6.01
N GLU A 36 -0.98 -6.88 5.42
CA GLU A 36 -0.43 -5.60 4.97
C GLU A 36 0.13 -4.77 6.13
N GLU A 37 -0.63 -4.66 7.24
CA GLU A 37 -0.21 -3.99 8.47
C GLU A 37 1.06 -4.62 9.06
N PHE A 38 1.12 -5.96 9.10
CA PHE A 38 2.28 -6.67 9.65
C PHE A 38 3.51 -6.64 8.73
N THR A 39 3.30 -6.48 7.42
CA THR A 39 4.39 -6.44 6.43
C THR A 39 4.80 -5.02 6.04
N GLU A 40 4.25 -4.00 6.71
CA GLU A 40 4.49 -2.58 6.43
C GLU A 40 4.29 -2.24 4.94
N GLY A 41 3.28 -2.85 4.32
CA GLY A 41 2.96 -2.63 2.90
C GLY A 41 3.88 -3.35 1.90
N ARG A 42 4.82 -4.20 2.34
CA ARG A 42 5.61 -5.05 1.41
C ARG A 42 4.74 -6.04 0.63
N VAL A 43 3.61 -6.43 1.20
CA VAL A 43 2.57 -7.22 0.50
C VAL A 43 1.27 -6.45 0.62
N THR A 44 0.84 -5.84 -0.49
CA THR A 44 -0.36 -5.01 -0.46
C THR A 44 -1.63 -5.86 -0.46
N MET A 45 -2.65 -5.41 0.25
CA MET A 45 -3.98 -6.04 0.20
C MET A 45 -4.49 -6.14 -1.23
N GLN A 46 -4.19 -5.13 -2.05
CA GLN A 46 -4.57 -5.06 -3.45
C GLN A 46 -3.96 -6.21 -4.27
N GLU A 47 -2.67 -6.50 -4.10
CA GLU A 47 -2.02 -7.63 -4.80
C GLU A 47 -2.58 -8.98 -4.37
N MET A 48 -2.90 -9.15 -3.08
CA MET A 48 -3.47 -10.39 -2.56
C MET A 48 -4.91 -10.63 -3.02
N LEU A 49 -5.72 -9.58 -3.08
CA LEU A 49 -7.14 -9.67 -3.43
C LEU A 49 -7.38 -9.62 -4.93
N PHE A 50 -6.58 -8.91 -5.71
CA PHE A 50 -6.83 -8.72 -7.14
C PHE A 50 -5.78 -9.41 -8.03
N GLY A 51 -4.81 -10.10 -7.43
CA GLY A 51 -3.66 -10.68 -8.11
C GLY A 51 -2.63 -9.61 -8.43
N LYS A 52 -1.42 -10.03 -8.83
CA LYS A 52 -0.43 -9.10 -9.41
C LYS A 52 -1.03 -8.55 -10.70
N SER A 53 -1.67 -7.39 -10.62
CA SER A 53 -2.04 -6.64 -11.81
C SER A 53 -0.74 -6.25 -12.50
N SER A 54 -0.33 -7.04 -13.50
CA SER A 54 0.60 -6.61 -14.53
C SER A 54 -0.06 -5.46 -15.29
N LYS A 55 -0.13 -4.27 -14.69
CA LYS A 55 -0.54 -3.04 -15.36
C LYS A 55 -0.11 -1.85 -14.52
N LYS A 56 1.04 -1.35 -14.97
CA LYS A 56 1.56 0.01 -14.84
C LYS A 56 1.80 0.42 -13.39
N THR A 57 3.08 0.47 -13.06
CA THR A 57 3.70 1.70 -12.55
C THR A 57 2.90 2.92 -13.01
N ASN A 58 1.81 3.22 -12.31
CA ASN A 58 1.35 4.57 -12.19
C ASN A 58 2.49 5.19 -11.43
N PHE A 59 3.39 5.85 -12.17
CA PHE A 59 4.49 6.62 -11.64
C PHE A 59 3.79 7.73 -10.86
N GLN A 60 3.35 7.42 -9.63
CA GLN A 60 2.94 8.41 -8.68
C GLN A 60 4.21 9.21 -8.51
N PRO A 61 4.27 10.48 -8.98
CA PRO A 61 5.40 11.32 -8.61
C PRO A 61 5.52 11.21 -7.09
N SER A 62 6.74 10.99 -6.58
CA SER A 62 6.97 10.94 -5.13
C SER A 62 6.21 12.09 -4.50
N LEU A 63 5.64 11.87 -3.31
CA LEU A 63 4.82 12.89 -2.66
C LEU A 63 5.55 14.24 -2.65
N GLU A 64 6.87 14.23 -2.54
CA GLU A 64 7.78 15.38 -2.68
C GLU A 64 7.66 16.13 -4.02
N LYS A 65 7.67 15.44 -5.17
CA LYS A 65 7.47 16.08 -6.49
C LYS A 65 6.10 16.72 -6.61
N ARG A 66 5.08 16.06 -6.06
CA ARG A 66 3.69 16.53 -6.13
C ARG A 66 3.47 17.73 -5.20
N ILE A 67 4.15 17.76 -4.05
CA ILE A 67 4.21 18.91 -3.15
C ILE A 67 4.90 20.09 -3.84
N SER A 68 6.09 19.87 -4.42
CA SER A 68 6.83 20.93 -5.12
C SER A 68 6.06 21.55 -6.29
N GLU A 69 5.34 20.73 -7.07
CA GLU A 69 4.47 21.23 -8.15
C GLU A 69 3.31 22.09 -7.61
N LEU A 70 2.69 21.65 -6.51
CA LEU A 70 1.59 22.39 -5.87
C LEU A 70 2.08 23.72 -5.28
N GLU A 71 3.23 23.73 -4.61
CA GLU A 71 3.85 24.94 -4.08
C GLU A 71 4.17 25.95 -5.20
N SER A 72 4.73 25.47 -6.33
CA SER A 72 4.98 26.33 -7.49
C SER A 72 3.70 26.91 -8.08
N ARG A 73 2.61 26.13 -8.12
CA ARG A 73 1.31 26.59 -8.61
C ARG A 73 0.68 27.60 -7.67
N VAL A 74 0.79 27.40 -6.35
CA VAL A 74 0.31 28.35 -5.35
C VAL A 74 1.05 29.68 -5.47
N GLY A 75 2.39 29.67 -5.57
CA GLY A 75 3.16 30.90 -5.73
C GLY A 75 2.80 31.70 -6.99
N LYS A 76 2.48 31.02 -8.11
CA LYS A 76 1.98 31.69 -9.32
C LYS A 76 0.59 32.32 -9.11
N LEU A 77 -0.28 31.64 -8.37
CA LEU A 77 -1.62 32.16 -8.08
C LEU A 77 -1.58 33.33 -7.09
N GLU A 78 -0.69 33.28 -6.10
CA GLU A 78 -0.46 34.39 -5.17
C GLU A 78 0.11 35.61 -5.91
N ALA A 79 1.05 35.41 -6.83
CA ALA A 79 1.59 36.49 -7.66
C ALA A 79 0.54 37.13 -8.61
N LEU A 80 -0.49 36.39 -8.98
CA LEU A 80 -1.63 36.89 -9.77
C LEU A 80 -2.74 37.49 -8.90
N SER A 81 -2.69 37.26 -7.58
CA SER A 81 -3.71 37.70 -6.62
C SER A 81 -3.29 38.95 -5.83
N LEU A 82 -2.13 39.56 -6.13
CA LEU A 82 -1.73 40.86 -5.60
C LEU A 82 -2.22 41.97 -6.54
N PRO A 83 -3.24 42.76 -6.15
CA PRO A 83 -3.37 44.12 -6.65
C PRO A 83 -2.32 45.01 -5.94
N GLU A 84 -1.50 45.67 -6.77
CA GLU A 84 -0.51 46.74 -6.46
C GLU A 84 0.73 46.39 -5.62
#